data_AF-A0A7S2R1G7-F1
#
_entry.id   AF-A0A7S2R1G7-F1
#
_cell.length_a   1.000
_cell.length_b   1.000
_cell.length_c   1.000
_cell.angle_alpha   90.00
_cell.angle_beta   90.00
_cell.angle_gamma   90.00
#
_symmetry.space_group_name_H-M   'P 1'
#
loop_
_entity.id
_entity.type
_entity.pdbx_description
1 polymer ?
#
loop_
_entity_poly.entity_id
_entity_poly.type
_entity_poly.pdbx_seq_one_letter_code
_entity_poly.pdbx_strand_id
1 'polypeptide(L)'
;LVDVRLFKSSKRTLNISDVLPFPTEKVFPDSKVPIINDPYVPELLVVHFQFPFENPNIFRSKDDGEGGELILYLKPTEIFLNEINGVDGAVASPATKLFAKWCEHCTESLEWRSRFKCMAMVRDLEKHNIT
;
A
#
# COMPACT_ATOMS: atom_id res chain seq x y z
N LEU A 1 -9.70 -2.87 2.02
CA LEU A 1 -8.60 -3.87 2.12
C LEU A 1 -9.08 -5.15 1.46
N VAL A 2 -8.35 -5.68 0.50
CA VAL A 2 -8.81 -6.78 -0.36
C VAL A 2 -7.95 -8.04 -0.22
N ASP A 3 -6.64 -7.88 -0.07
CA ASP A 3 -5.75 -8.99 0.28
C ASP A 3 -4.65 -8.47 1.21
N VAL A 4 -4.15 -9.36 2.04
CA VAL A 4 -2.99 -9.14 2.90
C VAL A 4 -2.03 -10.27 2.68
N ARG A 5 -0.77 -9.94 2.43
CA ARG A 5 0.30 -10.94 2.31
C ARG A 5 1.39 -10.63 3.30
N LEU A 6 1.88 -11.69 3.92
CA LEU A 6 2.81 -11.60 5.04
C LEU A 6 3.81 -12.74 4.92
N PHE A 7 5.10 -12.41 4.86
CA PHE A 7 6.14 -13.41 4.63
C PHE A 7 7.49 -12.97 5.23
N LYS A 8 8.37 -13.96 5.44
CA LYS A 8 9.76 -13.75 5.85
C LYS A 8 10.60 -13.39 4.63
N SER A 9 11.54 -12.47 4.83
CA SER A 9 12.51 -12.02 3.83
C SER A 9 13.91 -12.10 4.45
N SER A 10 14.88 -12.62 3.70
CA SER A 10 16.29 -12.67 4.16
C SER A 10 17.06 -11.38 3.83
N LYS A 11 16.45 -10.52 3.01
CA LYS A 11 16.97 -9.21 2.61
C LYS A 11 15.80 -8.32 2.24
N ARG A 12 16.05 -7.01 2.24
CA ARG A 12 15.10 -6.00 1.79
C ARG A 12 14.65 -6.24 0.33
N THR A 13 13.35 -6.39 0.11
CA THR A 13 12.77 -6.42 -1.25
C THR A 13 12.57 -5.00 -1.78
N LEU A 14 13.28 -4.62 -2.83
CA LEU A 14 13.10 -3.29 -3.44
C LEU A 14 11.86 -3.22 -4.32
N ASN A 15 11.56 -4.29 -5.05
CA ASN A 15 10.38 -4.38 -5.90
C ASN A 15 9.64 -5.69 -5.64
N ILE A 16 8.39 -5.57 -5.21
CA ILE A 16 7.60 -6.71 -4.78
C ILE A 16 7.18 -7.62 -5.94
N SER A 17 7.10 -7.09 -7.15
CA SER A 17 6.79 -7.89 -8.35
C SER A 17 7.83 -8.97 -8.63
N ASP A 18 9.06 -8.80 -8.12
CA ASP A 18 10.18 -9.70 -8.39
C ASP A 18 10.12 -10.96 -7.52
N VAL A 19 9.39 -10.90 -6.40
CA VAL A 19 9.33 -11.98 -5.41
C VAL A 19 7.94 -12.59 -5.26
N LEU A 20 6.89 -11.84 -5.59
CA LEU A 20 5.52 -12.30 -5.44
C LEU A 20 4.67 -11.94 -6.66
N PRO A 21 4.01 -12.93 -7.30
CA PRO A 21 3.10 -12.65 -8.39
C PRO A 21 1.90 -11.86 -7.87
N PHE A 22 1.46 -10.87 -8.64
CA PHE A 22 0.33 -10.03 -8.28
C PHE A 22 -0.95 -10.87 -8.07
N PRO A 23 -1.70 -10.70 -6.96
CA PRO A 23 -2.94 -11.45 -6.68
C PRO A 23 -4.13 -11.06 -7.56
N THR A 24 -4.02 -11.11 -8.89
CA THR A 24 -5.05 -10.60 -9.82
C THR A 24 -6.44 -11.12 -9.51
N GLU A 25 -6.63 -12.42 -9.24
CA GLU A 25 -7.95 -13.00 -9.01
C GLU A 25 -8.59 -12.53 -7.69
N LYS A 26 -7.78 -12.32 -6.64
CA LYS A 26 -8.28 -11.79 -5.37
C LYS A 26 -8.52 -10.30 -5.46
N VAL A 27 -7.61 -9.58 -6.12
CA VAL A 27 -7.67 -8.13 -6.24
C VAL A 27 -8.68 -7.73 -7.29
N PHE A 28 -8.95 -8.46 -8.35
CA PHE A 28 -9.96 -8.12 -9.35
C PHE A 28 -10.75 -9.39 -9.70
N PRO A 29 -11.67 -9.82 -8.81
CA PRO A 29 -12.57 -10.91 -9.16
C PRO A 29 -13.31 -10.52 -10.44
N ASP A 30 -13.40 -11.46 -11.38
CA ASP A 30 -14.00 -11.28 -12.71
C ASP A 30 -13.27 -10.26 -13.61
N SER A 31 -12.00 -9.95 -13.33
CA SER A 31 -11.19 -8.98 -14.09
C SER A 31 -11.78 -7.56 -14.13
N LYS A 32 -12.65 -7.22 -13.17
CA LYS A 32 -13.26 -5.89 -13.09
C LYS A 32 -12.34 -4.92 -12.35
N VAL A 33 -11.68 -4.08 -13.13
CA VAL A 33 -10.89 -2.95 -12.63
C VAL A 33 -11.82 -1.74 -12.37
N PRO A 34 -11.72 -1.07 -11.22
CA PRO A 34 -12.46 0.16 -10.95
C PRO A 34 -12.20 1.23 -12.02
N ILE A 35 -13.24 1.94 -12.45
CA ILE A 35 -13.10 3.08 -13.37
C ILE A 35 -12.82 4.33 -12.53
N ILE A 36 -11.73 5.02 -12.84
CA ILE A 36 -11.33 6.28 -12.21
C ILE A 36 -11.00 7.27 -13.33
N ASN A 37 -11.64 8.44 -13.29
CA ASN A 37 -11.49 9.48 -14.32
C ASN A 37 -10.31 10.43 -14.05
N ASP A 38 -9.75 10.41 -12.83
CA ASP A 38 -8.56 11.18 -12.47
C ASP A 38 -7.29 10.40 -12.85
N PRO A 39 -6.44 10.92 -13.75
CA PRO A 39 -5.29 10.19 -14.28
C PRO A 39 -4.18 9.96 -13.26
N TYR A 40 -4.19 10.67 -12.13
CA TYR A 40 -3.17 10.52 -11.09
C TYR A 40 -3.58 9.49 -10.03
N VAL A 41 -4.87 9.21 -9.89
CA VAL A 41 -5.39 8.33 -8.86
C VAL A 41 -5.35 6.88 -9.33
N PRO A 42 -4.64 5.97 -8.61
CA PRO A 42 -4.54 4.58 -9.01
C PRO A 42 -5.80 3.79 -8.68
N GLU A 43 -6.10 2.78 -9.49
CA GLU A 43 -7.22 1.85 -9.27
C GLU A 43 -6.99 0.90 -8.09
N LEU A 44 -5.72 0.82 -7.64
CA LEU A 44 -5.28 0.05 -6.49
C LEU A 44 -4.14 0.76 -5.77
N LEU A 45 -4.29 0.94 -4.46
CA LEU A 45 -3.19 1.39 -3.60
C LEU A 45 -2.52 0.17 -2.96
N VAL A 46 -1.23 0.00 -3.20
CA VAL A 46 -0.41 -1.05 -2.57
C VAL A 46 0.49 -0.43 -1.52
N VAL A 47 0.37 -0.89 -0.28
CA VAL A 47 1.25 -0.46 0.82
C VAL A 47 2.13 -1.61 1.22
N HIS A 48 3.45 -1.42 1.07
CA HIS A 48 4.46 -2.40 1.41
C HIS A 48 5.22 -1.97 2.66
N PHE A 49 5.04 -2.72 3.73
CA PHE A 49 5.77 -2.57 4.98
C PHE A 49 6.92 -3.57 5.02
N GLN A 50 8.08 -3.08 5.45
CA GLN A 50 9.26 -3.88 5.72
C GLN A 50 9.65 -3.62 7.16
N PHE A 51 9.89 -4.68 7.93
CA PHE A 51 10.28 -4.56 9.32
C PHE A 51 11.36 -5.58 9.67
N PRO A 52 12.48 -5.15 10.27
CA PRO A 52 13.57 -6.04 10.65
C PRO A 52 13.15 -6.93 11.83
N PHE A 53 13.73 -8.13 11.93
CA PHE A 53 13.59 -8.97 13.13
C PHE A 53 14.57 -8.58 14.23
N GLU A 54 15.74 -8.09 13.84
CA GLU A 54 16.72 -7.57 14.78
C GLU A 54 16.43 -6.11 15.13
N ASN A 55 16.70 -5.74 16.38
CA ASN A 55 16.70 -4.34 16.78
C ASN A 55 17.81 -3.57 16.04
N PRO A 56 17.59 -2.28 15.73
CA PRO A 56 18.63 -1.45 15.13
C PRO A 56 19.86 -1.40 16.04
N ASN A 57 21.01 -1.82 15.50
CA ASN A 57 22.28 -1.80 16.21
C ASN A 57 23.20 -0.74 15.62
N ILE A 58 23.50 0.30 16.40
CA ILE A 58 24.35 1.42 15.99
C ILE A 58 25.80 1.04 15.66
N PHE A 59 26.24 -0.19 15.99
CA PHE A 59 27.59 -0.70 15.74
C PHE A 59 27.68 -1.76 14.63
N ARG A 60 26.55 -2.26 14.08
CA ARG A 60 26.53 -3.22 12.95
C ARG A 60 26.26 -2.50 11.61
N SER A 61 26.50 -3.22 10.51
CA SER A 61 26.29 -2.74 9.12
C SER A 61 24.88 -2.17 8.89
N LYS A 62 24.77 -1.23 7.94
CA LYS A 62 23.55 -0.48 7.58
C LYS A 62 22.40 -1.30 6.98
N ASP A 63 22.58 -2.59 6.78
CA ASP A 63 21.57 -3.44 6.14
C ASP A 63 20.68 -4.08 7.20
N ASP A 64 19.36 -3.94 7.03
CA ASP A 64 18.33 -4.36 7.98
C ASP A 64 18.26 -5.89 8.23
N GLY A 65 19.11 -6.68 7.57
CA GLY A 65 19.22 -8.13 7.76
C GLY A 65 17.95 -8.90 7.37
N GLU A 66 17.68 -10.01 8.07
CA GLU A 66 16.43 -10.75 7.93
C GLU A 66 15.27 -9.97 8.58
N GLY A 67 14.10 -10.07 7.96
CA GLY A 67 12.91 -9.35 8.41
C GLY A 67 11.62 -9.91 7.86
N GLY A 68 10.53 -9.26 8.23
CA GLY A 68 9.19 -9.56 7.74
C GLY A 68 8.74 -8.50 6.76
N GLU A 69 7.90 -8.92 5.82
CA GLU A 69 7.27 -8.04 4.86
C GLU A 69 5.75 -8.23 4.91
N LEU A 70 5.03 -7.10 4.98
CA LEU A 70 3.57 -7.05 4.97
C LEU A 70 3.12 -6.20 3.76
N ILE A 71 2.28 -6.77 2.92
CA ILE A 71 1.69 -6.07 1.77
C ILE A 71 0.20 -5.94 2.00
N LEU A 72 -0.31 -4.71 1.90
CA LEU A 72 -1.73 -4.40 1.90
C LEU A 72 -2.18 -3.99 0.50
N TYR A 73 -3.16 -4.69 -0.05
CA TYR A 73 -3.82 -4.33 -1.30
C TYR A 73 -5.14 -3.63 -0.99
N LEU A 74 -5.22 -2.33 -1.28
CA LEU A 74 -6.33 -1.46 -0.94
C LEU A 74 -7.08 -1.02 -2.20
N LYS A 75 -8.34 -1.45 -2.33
CA LYS A 75 -9.25 -0.92 -3.33
C LYS A 75 -9.95 0.35 -2.87
N PRO A 76 -10.28 1.25 -3.83
CA PRO A 76 -11.23 2.32 -3.58
C PRO A 76 -12.59 1.75 -3.18
N THR A 77 -13.30 2.47 -2.29
CA THR A 77 -14.69 2.17 -1.95
C THR A 77 -15.62 2.75 -3.02
N GLU A 78 -16.86 2.27 -3.10
CA GLU A 78 -17.86 2.85 -4.01
C GLU A 78 -18.09 4.34 -3.74
N ILE A 79 -18.08 4.76 -2.46
CA ILE A 79 -18.20 6.17 -2.07
C ILE A 79 -17.06 6.99 -2.70
N PHE A 80 -15.82 6.51 -2.57
CA PHE A 80 -14.67 7.19 -3.17
C PHE A 80 -14.78 7.25 -4.70
N LEU A 81 -15.21 6.15 -5.35
CA LEU A 81 -15.38 6.10 -6.80
C LEU A 81 -16.46 7.08 -7.29
N ASN A 82 -17.59 7.18 -6.58
CA ASN A 82 -18.63 8.13 -6.93
C ASN A 82 -18.15 9.57 -6.76
N GLU A 83 -17.45 9.87 -5.67
CA GLU A 83 -16.89 11.20 -5.40
C GLU A 83 -15.82 11.62 -6.41
N ILE A 84 -14.86 10.73 -6.74
CA ILE A 84 -13.75 11.06 -7.64
C ILE A 84 -14.21 11.17 -9.10
N ASN A 85 -15.24 10.42 -9.49
CA ASN A 85 -15.79 10.45 -10.84
C ASN A 85 -16.94 11.47 -11.00
N GLY A 86 -17.41 12.10 -9.91
CA GLY A 86 -18.54 13.03 -9.95
C GLY A 86 -19.87 12.38 -10.34
N VAL A 87 -20.07 11.10 -10.01
CA VAL A 87 -21.28 10.34 -10.34
C VAL A 87 -22.48 10.97 -9.62
N ASP A 88 -23.60 11.14 -10.31
CA ASP A 88 -24.87 11.66 -9.78
C ASP A 88 -24.74 13.00 -9.04
N GLY A 89 -23.78 13.85 -9.43
CA GLY A 89 -23.53 15.13 -8.78
C GLY A 89 -22.90 15.01 -7.39
N ALA A 90 -22.28 13.86 -7.07
CA ALA A 90 -21.55 13.65 -5.83
C ALA A 90 -20.50 14.73 -5.59
N VAL A 91 -20.56 15.34 -4.40
CA VAL A 91 -19.58 16.34 -3.99
C VAL A 91 -18.42 15.65 -3.31
N ALA A 92 -17.23 15.73 -3.90
CA ALA A 92 -16.04 15.12 -3.33
C ALA A 92 -15.76 15.65 -1.91
N SER A 93 -15.59 14.72 -0.98
CA SER A 93 -15.24 15.01 0.40
C SER A 93 -13.84 15.65 0.48
N PRO A 94 -13.54 16.40 1.56
CA PRO A 94 -12.18 16.91 1.78
C PRO A 94 -11.11 15.80 1.76
N ALA A 95 -11.46 14.60 2.21
CA ALA A 95 -10.56 13.45 2.20
C ALA A 95 -10.25 12.99 0.76
N THR A 96 -11.27 12.83 -0.09
CA THR A 96 -11.08 12.47 -1.50
C THR A 96 -10.26 13.51 -2.25
N LYS A 97 -10.55 14.80 -2.04
CA LYS A 97 -9.78 15.91 -2.64
C LYS A 97 -8.32 15.90 -2.20
N LEU A 98 -8.07 15.68 -0.90
CA LEU A 98 -6.71 15.63 -0.36
C LEU A 98 -5.94 14.43 -0.91
N PHE A 99 -6.58 13.27 -1.03
CA PHE A 99 -5.95 12.07 -1.58
C PHE A 99 -5.62 12.24 -3.07
N ALA A 100 -6.55 12.74 -3.88
CA ALA A 100 -6.30 13.01 -5.30
C ALA A 100 -5.12 13.99 -5.49
N LYS A 101 -5.11 15.07 -4.71
CA LYS A 101 -4.00 16.04 -4.72
C LYS A 101 -2.68 15.44 -4.24
N TRP A 102 -2.71 14.50 -3.30
CA TRP A 102 -1.50 13.77 -2.90
C TRP A 102 -1.01 12.88 -4.04
N CYS A 103 -1.89 12.13 -4.71
CA CYS A 103 -1.56 11.30 -5.87
C CYS A 103 -0.93 12.11 -7.02
N GLU A 104 -1.44 13.31 -7.28
CA GLU A 104 -0.91 14.24 -8.29
C GLU A 104 0.55 14.65 -8.03
N HIS A 105 0.97 14.75 -6.76
CA HIS A 105 2.29 15.32 -6.41
C HIS A 105 3.30 14.33 -5.80
N CYS A 106 2.88 13.15 -5.34
CA CYS A 106 3.74 12.27 -4.53
C CYS A 106 4.89 11.62 -5.32
N THR A 107 4.77 11.52 -6.64
CA THR A 107 5.81 11.00 -7.53
C THR A 107 6.97 11.99 -7.69
N GLU A 108 6.68 13.30 -7.70
CA GLU A 108 7.66 14.35 -8.00
C GLU A 108 8.19 15.08 -6.75
N SER A 109 7.40 15.18 -5.69
CA SER A 109 7.76 15.94 -4.48
C SER A 109 7.96 15.06 -3.25
N LEU A 110 9.18 15.11 -2.70
CA LEU A 110 9.49 14.44 -1.42
C LEU A 110 8.62 14.96 -0.28
N GLU A 111 8.33 16.26 -0.27
CA GLU A 111 7.46 16.88 0.73
C GLU A 111 6.06 16.25 0.68
N TRP A 112 5.45 16.16 -0.51
CA TRP A 112 4.15 15.51 -0.66
C TRP A 112 4.19 14.03 -0.33
N ARG A 113 5.22 13.31 -0.79
CA ARG A 113 5.42 11.90 -0.48
C ARG A 113 5.45 11.63 1.02
N SER A 114 6.10 12.50 1.79
CA SER A 114 6.21 12.39 3.26
C SER A 114 4.90 12.63 4.03
N ARG A 115 3.86 13.17 3.38
CA ARG A 115 2.56 13.43 4.01
C ARG A 115 1.70 12.16 4.14
N PHE A 116 2.01 11.11 3.39
CA PHE A 116 1.33 9.83 3.54
C PHE A 116 1.87 9.08 4.75
N LYS A 117 0.97 8.73 5.68
CA LYS A 117 1.28 7.90 6.84
C LYS A 117 0.30 6.74 6.88
N CYS A 118 0.84 5.53 6.95
CA CYS A 118 0.06 4.32 7.15
C CYS A 118 0.59 3.62 8.40
N MET A 119 -0.32 3.17 9.25
CA MET A 119 0.02 2.43 10.47
C MET A 119 -0.65 1.07 10.39
N ALA A 120 0.14 0.02 10.63
CA ALA A 120 -0.36 -1.34 10.74
C ALA A 120 0.00 -1.88 12.13
N MET A 121 -0.96 -2.54 12.77
CA MET A 121 -0.74 -3.26 14.01
C MET A 121 -0.80 -4.75 13.69
N VAL A 122 0.34 -5.42 13.77
CA VAL A 122 0.43 -6.88 13.63
C VAL A 122 0.39 -7.49 15.02
N ARG A 123 -0.55 -8.40 15.25
CA ARG A 123 -0.65 -9.18 16.50
C ARG A 123 -0.18 -10.61 16.21
N ASP A 124 0.24 -11.32 17.26
CA ASP A 124 0.60 -12.75 17.20
C ASP A 124 1.67 -13.09 16.13
N LEU A 125 2.79 -12.36 16.10
CA LEU A 125 3.88 -12.58 15.14
C LEU A 125 4.37 -14.04 15.08
N GLU A 126 4.39 -14.72 16.23
CA GLU A 126 4.78 -16.13 16.33
C GLU A 126 3.84 -17.07 15.54
N LYS A 127 2.53 -16.82 15.57
CA LYS A 127 1.55 -17.63 14.83
C LYS A 127 1.69 -17.49 13.31
N HIS A 128 2.28 -16.38 12.87
CA HIS A 128 2.50 -16.10 11.46
C HIS A 128 3.91 -16.52 10.99
N ASN A 129 4.67 -17.23 11.83
CA ASN A 129 6.07 -17.62 11.57
C ASN A 129 6.95 -16.42 11.21
N ILE A 130 6.79 -15.27 11.89
CA ILE A 130 7.53 -14.01 11.65
C ILE A 130 8.57 -13.74 12.75
N THR A 131 8.93 -14.78 13.49
CA THR A 131 9.96 -14.78 14.54
C THR A 131 10.90 -15.95 14.33
#